data_AF-A0A434RZ08-F1
#
_entry.id   AF-A0A434RZ08-F1
#
_cell.length_a   1.000
_cell.length_b   1.000
_cell.length_c   1.000
_cell.angle_alpha   90.00
_cell.angle_beta   90.00
_cell.angle_gamma   90.00
#
_symmetry.space_group_name_H-M   'P 1'
#
loop_
_entity.id
_entity.type
_entity.pdbx_description
1 polymer ?
#
loop_
_entity_poly.entity_id
_entity_poly.type
_entity_poly.pdbx_seq_one_letter_code
_entity_poly.pdbx_strand_id
1 'polypeptide(L)' 'MCNLYNITTSQEAIRQWTRALRDISGNLEPSVDIYPNQPAPVVRNAADGSRELARLRWG' A
#
# COMPACT_ATOMS: atom_id res chain seq x y z
N MET A 1 -12.23 -8.69 15.71
CA MET A 1 -11.98 -7.35 15.15
C MET A 1 -10.49 -7.27 14.83
N CYS A 2 -10.08 -7.21 13.55
CA CYS A 2 -8.66 -7.09 13.20
C CYS A 2 -8.29 -5.61 13.19
N ASN A 3 -7.46 -5.21 14.14
CA ASN A 3 -7.02 -3.83 14.40
C ASN A 3 -5.49 -3.69 14.34
N LEU A 4 -4.78 -4.77 14.00
CA LEU A 4 -3.35 -4.78 13.72
C LEU A 4 -3.08 -5.78 12.62
N TYR A 5 -2.30 -5.37 11.63
CA TYR A 5 -1.70 -6.28 10.67
C TYR A 5 -0.31 -5.76 10.29
N ASN A 6 0.59 -6.69 10.00
CA ASN A 6 1.94 -6.36 9.60
C ASN A 6 2.14 -6.72 8.12
N ILE A 7 2.71 -5.78 7.36
CA ILE A 7 3.08 -6.02 5.97
C ILE A 7 4.58 -6.30 5.96
N THR A 8 4.97 -7.56 5.74
CA THR A 8 6.37 -8.00 5.57
C THR A 8 6.84 -8.00 4.11
N THR A 9 5.98 -7.54 3.19
CA THR A 9 6.20 -7.64 1.76
C THR A 9 6.85 -6.37 1.22
N SER A 10 7.95 -6.50 0.49
CA SER A 10 8.63 -5.37 -0.16
C SER A 10 7.73 -4.66 -1.17
N GLN A 11 7.96 -3.37 -1.34
CA GLN A 11 7.24 -2.52 -2.29
C GLN A 11 7.21 -3.09 -3.72
N GLU A 12 8.34 -3.61 -4.20
CA GLU A 12 8.44 -4.22 -5.52
C GLU A 12 7.57 -5.47 -5.67
N ALA A 13 7.48 -6.31 -4.64
CA ALA A 13 6.63 -7.50 -4.66
C ALA A 13 5.14 -7.11 -4.72
N ILE A 14 4.73 -6.06 -3.99
CA ILE A 14 3.37 -5.51 -4.09
C ILE A 14 3.11 -4.97 -5.50
N ARG A 15 4.06 -4.22 -6.09
CA ARG A 15 3.92 -3.72 -7.47
C ARG A 15 3.81 -4.84 -8.48
N GLN A 16 4.63 -5.89 -8.36
CA GLN A 16 4.58 -7.05 -9.25
C GLN A 16 3.26 -7.83 -9.13
N TRP A 17 2.80 -8.11 -7.90
CA TRP A 17 1.54 -8.82 -7.68
C TRP A 17 0.32 -8.05 -8.14
N THR A 18 0.29 -6.75 -7.87
CA THR A 18 -0.86 -5.90 -8.19
C THR A 18 -0.79 -5.31 -9.59
N ARG A 19 0.34 -5.45 -10.28
CA ARG A 19 0.64 -4.76 -11.55
C ARG A 19 0.40 -3.25 -11.44
N ALA A 20 0.73 -2.68 -10.29
CA ALA A 20 0.67 -1.24 -10.07
C ALA A 20 1.74 -0.57 -10.94
N LEU A 21 1.29 0.24 -11.89
CA LEU A 21 2.14 0.92 -12.87
C LEU A 21 2.69 2.23 -12.29
N ARG A 22 1.96 2.83 -11.35
CA ARG A 22 2.38 4.05 -10.64
C ARG A 22 2.59 3.76 -9.19
N ASP A 23 3.67 4.31 -8.67
CA ASP A 23 3.93 4.30 -7.24
C ASP A 23 4.05 5.73 -6.76
N ILE A 24 3.05 6.15 -5.99
CA ILE A 24 3.01 7.44 -5.32
C ILE A 24 3.08 7.27 -3.79
N SER A 25 3.31 6.04 -3.34
CA SER A 25 3.37 5.67 -1.93
C SER A 25 4.70 6.07 -1.27
N GLY A 26 5.72 6.44 -2.06
CA GLY A 26 7.05 6.76 -1.55
C GLY A 26 7.80 5.51 -1.08
N ASN A 27 8.73 5.63 -0.13
CA ASN A 27 9.45 4.47 0.42
C ASN A 27 8.53 3.65 1.33
N LEU A 28 8.21 2.41 0.93
CA LEU A 28 7.53 1.46 1.80
C LEU A 28 8.57 0.59 2.51
N GLU A 29 8.61 0.69 3.83
CA GLU A 29 9.48 -0.15 4.65
C GLU A 29 9.06 -1.62 4.51
N PRO A 30 10.02 -2.55 4.40
CA PRO A 30 9.73 -3.96 4.14
C PRO A 30 8.98 -4.66 5.28
N SER A 31 9.00 -4.10 6.49
CA SER A 31 8.17 -4.53 7.63
C SER A 31 7.52 -3.30 8.24
N VAL A 32 6.19 -3.21 8.14
CA VAL A 32 5.42 -2.12 8.76
C VAL A 32 4.18 -2.65 9.48
N ASP A 33 4.14 -2.37 10.78
CA ASP A 33 2.97 -2.61 11.62
C ASP A 33 1.94 -1.49 11.37
N ILE A 34 0.76 -1.87 10.87
CA ILE A 34 -0.30 -0.94 10.53
C ILE A 34 -1.39 -0.98 11.60
N TYR A 35 -1.61 0.17 12.24
CA TYR A 35 -2.66 0.42 13.22
C TYR A 35 -3.77 1.29 12.62
N PRO A 36 -5.00 1.26 13.19
CA PRO A 36 -6.03 2.23 12.82
C PRO A 36 -5.51 3.65 12.98
N ASN A 37 -5.95 4.54 12.09
CA ASN A 37 -5.52 5.92 11.90
C ASN A 37 -4.10 6.14 11.37
N GLN A 38 -3.39 5.09 10.92
CA GLN A 38 -2.06 5.24 10.31
C GLN A 38 -2.07 5.13 8.79
N PRO A 39 -1.07 5.72 8.09
CA PRO A 39 -0.95 5.63 6.65
C PRO A 39 -0.51 4.22 6.22
N ALA A 40 -1.40 3.50 5.56
CA ALA A 40 -1.19 2.18 5.00
C ALA A 40 -1.01 2.24 3.48
N PRO A 41 -0.16 1.37 2.89
CA PRO A 41 -0.10 1.23 1.44
C PRO A 41 -1.38 0.59 0.91
N VAL A 42 -2.00 1.23 -0.07
CA VAL A 42 -3.22 0.78 -0.73
C VAL A 42 -3.03 0.88 -2.23
N VAL A 43 -3.35 -0.20 -2.94
CA VAL A 43 -3.44 -0.16 -4.41
C VAL A 43 -4.84 0.27 -4.78
N ARG A 44 -4.94 1.38 -5.51
CA ARG A 44 -6.20 1.90 -6.03
C ARG A 44 -6.13 2.05 -7.55
N ASN A 45 -7.28 2.06 -8.18
CA ASN A 45 -7.39 2.41 -9.59
C ASN A 45 -7.42 3.93 -9.70
N ALA A 46 -6.50 4.50 -10.46
CA ALA A 46 -6.50 5.91 -10.82
C ALA A 46 -7.68 6.22 -11.75
N ALA A 47 -8.03 7.50 -11.86
CA ALA A 47 -9.05 7.97 -12.81
C ALA A 47 -8.72 7.62 -14.28
N ASP A 48 -7.44 7.43 -14.58
CA ASP A 48 -6.90 7.06 -15.89
C ASP A 48 -7.01 5.53 -16.17
N GLY A 49 -7.55 4.75 -15.23
CA GLY A 49 -7.64 3.29 -15.34
C GLY A 49 -6.35 2.53 -15.01
N SER A 50 -5.25 3.24 -14.76
CA SER A 50 -4.01 2.66 -14.27
C SER A 50 -4.09 2.31 -12.78
N ARG A 51 -3.41 1.25 -12.36
CA ARG A 51 -3.27 0.90 -10.94
C ARG A 51 -2.12 1.68 -10.33
N GLU A 52 -2.38 2.34 -9.20
CA GLU A 52 -1.38 3.08 -8.44
C GLU A 52 -1.29 2.60 -6.99
N LEU A 53 -0.07 2.46 -6.48
CA LEU A 53 0.21 2.23 -5.07
C LEU A 53 0.30 3.59 -4.36
N ALA A 54 -0.58 3.84 -3.39
CA ALA A 54 -0.67 5.09 -2.64
C ALA A 54 -0.71 4.84 -1.14
N ARG A 55 -0.24 5.79 -0.32
CA ARG A 55 -0.46 5.75 1.14
C ARG A 55 -1.80 6.39 1.45
N LEU A 56 -2.71 5.63 2.03
CA LEU A 56 -4.00 6.13 2.53
C LEU A 56 -4.08 5.90 4.03
N ARG A 57 -4.72 6.84 4.75
CA ARG A 57 -4.97 6.67 6.18
C ARG A 57 -6.04 5.60 6.36
N TRP A 58 -5.76 4.61 7.19
CA TRP A 58 -6.73 3.58 7.55
C TRP A 58 -7.68 4.12 8.62
N GLY A 59 -8.86 4.59 8.23
CA GLY A 59 -9.87 5.14 9.15
C GLY A 59 -11.04 5.75 8.41
#